data_AF-A0A6N4ABC9-F1
#
_entry.id   AF-A0A6N4ABC9-F1
#
_cell.length_a   1.000
_cell.length_b   1.000
_cell.length_c   1.000
_cell.angle_alpha   90.00
_cell.angle_beta   90.00
_cell.angle_gamma   90.00
#
_symmetry.space_group_name_H-M   'P 1'
#
loop_
_entity.id
_entity.type
_entity.pdbx_description
1 polymer ?
#
loop_
_entity_poly.entity_id
_entity_poly.type
_entity_poly.pdbx_seq_one_letter_code
_entity_poly.pdbx_strand_id
1 'polypeptide(L)'
;MQNRFSDQNKTLSHFYDEVWVVCPACAKKAVAKASLENKSARLYCSNCGYIKEASMETSVGGQRGILRWAAHNYFNAELWLQHPFKNDVFFAYNGEHLNYLQQYISATLREHKDRAHFTLLEKLPKFYHEAKNRKALLTIIKKLANSV
;
A
#
# COMPACT_ATOMS: atom_id res chain seq x y z
N MET A 1 -16.41 16.75 -18.01
CA MET A 1 -15.26 15.99 -18.54
C MET A 1 -15.34 14.56 -17.99
N GLN A 2 -15.37 13.55 -18.85
CA GLN A 2 -15.36 12.14 -18.40
C GLN A 2 -13.99 11.86 -17.77
N ASN A 3 -13.95 11.49 -16.49
CA ASN A 3 -12.70 11.16 -15.83
C ASN A 3 -12.31 9.74 -16.24
N ARG A 4 -11.28 9.62 -17.10
CA ARG A 4 -10.82 8.34 -17.66
C ARG A 4 -9.62 7.84 -16.87
N PHE A 5 -9.60 6.54 -16.57
CA PHE A 5 -8.46 5.86 -15.98
C PHE A 5 -7.94 4.79 -16.95
N SER A 6 -6.63 4.85 -17.23
CA SER A 6 -5.91 3.79 -17.94
C SER A 6 -5.18 2.94 -16.91
N ASP A 7 -5.38 1.63 -16.96
CA ASP A 7 -4.58 0.71 -16.16
C ASP A 7 -3.09 0.82 -16.55
N GLN A 8 -2.22 0.87 -15.55
CA GLN A 8 -0.76 0.93 -15.67
C GLN A 8 -0.12 -0.46 -15.46
N ASN A 9 -0.92 -1.53 -15.41
CA ASN A 9 -0.48 -2.90 -15.17
C ASN A 9 0.31 -3.09 -13.86
N LYS A 10 0.05 -2.22 -12.87
CA LYS A 10 0.69 -2.29 -11.56
C LYS A 10 0.15 -3.47 -10.78
N THR A 11 1.04 -4.24 -10.17
CA THR A 11 0.71 -5.25 -9.16
C THR A 11 0.87 -4.66 -7.75
N LEU A 12 0.31 -5.32 -6.74
CA LEU A 12 0.46 -4.90 -5.34
C LEU A 12 1.93 -4.77 -4.90
N SER A 13 2.81 -5.58 -5.51
CA SER A 13 4.23 -5.64 -5.21
C SER A 13 5.03 -4.40 -5.66
N HIS A 14 4.44 -3.53 -6.50
CA HIS A 14 5.02 -2.23 -6.86
C HIS A 14 5.06 -1.26 -5.68
N PHE A 15 4.27 -1.51 -4.64
CA PHE A 15 4.14 -0.63 -3.49
C PHE A 15 4.75 -1.24 -2.21
N TYR A 16 5.56 -2.29 -2.34
CA TYR A 16 6.14 -3.01 -1.20
C TYR A 16 7.39 -2.36 -0.62
N ASP A 17 8.15 -1.65 -1.45
CA ASP A 17 9.50 -1.22 -1.08
C ASP A 17 9.49 0.01 -0.17
N GLU A 18 8.49 0.88 -0.27
CA GLU A 18 8.28 2.01 0.65
C GLU A 18 6.85 2.00 1.18
N VAL A 19 6.70 1.79 2.49
CA VAL A 19 5.42 1.70 3.18
C VAL A 19 5.36 2.69 4.33
N TRP A 20 4.28 3.45 4.43
CA TRP A 20 4.01 4.34 5.55
C TRP A 20 3.33 3.58 6.67
N VAL A 21 3.86 3.72 7.87
CA VAL A 21 3.46 2.95 9.05
C VAL A 21 3.22 3.86 10.25
N VAL A 22 2.47 3.37 11.23
CA VAL A 22 2.38 3.98 12.55
C VAL A 22 3.70 3.72 13.29
N CYS A 23 4.36 4.77 13.76
CA CYS A 23 5.58 4.62 14.55
C CYS A 23 5.26 3.92 15.88
N PRO A 24 5.96 2.82 16.23
CA PRO A 24 5.70 2.11 17.48
C PRO A 24 6.09 2.91 18.73
N ALA A 25 6.94 3.94 18.59
CA ALA A 25 7.41 4.76 19.70
C ALA A 25 6.60 6.03 19.96
N CYS A 26 6.03 6.66 18.92
CA CYS A 26 5.33 7.95 19.07
C CYS A 26 3.96 8.02 18.38
N ALA A 27 3.49 6.92 17.78
CA ALA A 27 2.24 6.81 17.06
C ALA A 27 2.04 7.80 15.88
N LYS A 28 3.06 8.58 15.52
CA LYS A 28 3.03 9.44 14.31
C LYS A 28 3.50 8.65 13.08
N LYS A 29 3.31 9.23 11.90
CA LYS A 29 3.75 8.64 10.63
C LYS A 29 5.25 8.34 10.65
N ALA A 30 5.59 7.12 10.27
CA ALA A 30 6.94 6.66 10.01
C ALA A 30 6.98 5.95 8.64
N VAL A 31 8.19 5.62 8.19
CA VAL A 31 8.41 4.97 6.89
C VAL A 31 9.20 3.69 7.10
N ALA A 32 8.70 2.58 6.57
CA ALA A 32 9.42 1.34 6.41
C ALA A 32 9.88 1.21 4.95
N LYS A 33 11.18 0.98 4.73
CA LYS A 33 11.77 0.76 3.42
C LYS A 33 12.41 -0.61 3.34
N ALA A 34 12.16 -1.37 2.28
CA ALA A 34 12.80 -2.64 1.98
C ALA A 34 13.74 -2.48 0.78
N SER A 35 14.94 -3.05 0.86
CA SER A 35 15.92 -3.06 -0.23
C SER A 35 16.32 -4.49 -0.53
N LEU A 36 15.98 -4.96 -1.74
CA LEU A 36 16.41 -6.27 -2.23
C LEU A 36 17.94 -6.34 -2.43
N GLU A 37 18.56 -5.24 -2.82
CA GLU A 37 20.01 -5.14 -3.01
C GLU A 37 20.74 -5.40 -1.69
N ASN A 38 20.31 -4.72 -0.62
CA ASN A 38 20.89 -4.87 0.71
C ASN A 38 20.32 -6.07 1.49
N LYS A 39 19.30 -6.74 0.94
CA LYS A 39 18.52 -7.81 1.60
C LYS A 39 18.04 -7.42 2.99
N SER A 40 17.75 -6.14 3.19
CA SER A 40 17.41 -5.58 4.49
C SER A 40 16.24 -4.60 4.38
N ALA A 41 15.52 -4.47 5.49
CA ALA A 41 14.49 -3.47 5.66
C ALA A 41 14.87 -2.52 6.79
N ARG A 42 14.45 -1.27 6.69
CA ARG A 42 14.64 -0.23 7.70
C ARG A 42 13.35 0.54 7.95
N LEU A 43 12.94 0.63 9.20
CA LEU A 43 11.87 1.50 9.67
C LEU A 43 12.51 2.72 10.33
N TYR A 44 12.12 3.92 9.90
CA TYR A 44 12.56 5.17 10.52
C TYR A 44 11.40 6.15 10.73
N CYS A 45 11.45 6.90 11.82
CA CYS A 45 10.49 7.95 12.15
C CYS A 45 11.19 9.31 12.20
N SER A 46 10.78 10.24 11.32
CA SER A 46 11.29 11.61 11.30
C SER A 46 10.78 12.48 12.46
N ASN A 47 9.77 12.03 13.21
CA ASN A 47 9.20 12.80 14.30
C ASN A 47 9.87 12.57 15.67
N CYS A 48 10.30 11.33 15.97
CA CYS A 48 10.93 11.00 17.24
C CYS A 48 12.31 10.35 17.12
N GLY A 49 12.81 10.14 15.89
CA GLY A 49 14.11 9.51 15.64
C GLY A 49 14.15 7.99 15.83
N TYR A 50 13.00 7.33 16.05
CA TYR A 50 12.95 5.86 16.12
C TYR A 50 13.50 5.24 14.84
N ILE A 51 14.43 4.29 14.97
CA ILE A 51 15.03 3.55 13.87
C ILE A 51 15.08 2.07 14.26
N LYS A 52 14.74 1.19 13.32
CA LYS A 52 14.91 -0.26 13.45
C LYS A 52 15.29 -0.85 12.10
N GLU A 53 16.22 -1.81 12.11
CA GLU A 53 16.63 -2.57 10.92
C GLU A 53 16.27 -4.05 11.10
N ALA A 54 15.98 -4.73 9.99
CA ALA A 54 15.64 -6.13 9.95
C ALA A 54 16.21 -6.78 8.68
N SER A 55 16.59 -8.06 8.77
CA SER A 55 16.94 -8.84 7.57
C SER A 55 15.68 -9.26 6.83
N MET A 56 15.74 -9.26 5.50
CA MET A 56 14.69 -9.83 4.63
C MET A 56 14.92 -11.33 4.38
N GLU A 57 16.04 -11.87 4.85
CA GLU A 57 16.38 -13.27 4.72
C GLU A 57 15.62 -14.12 5.75
N THR A 58 15.13 -15.25 5.28
CA THR A 58 14.48 -16.26 6.10
C THR A 58 15.04 -17.64 5.78
N SER A 59 14.84 -18.60 6.70
CA SER A 59 15.14 -20.01 6.46
C SER A 59 13.84 -20.79 6.44
N VAL A 60 13.51 -21.39 5.30
CA VAL A 60 12.32 -22.24 5.15
C VAL A 60 12.81 -23.65 4.79
N GLY A 61 12.53 -24.63 5.65
CA GLY A 61 12.97 -26.01 5.42
C GLY A 61 14.50 -26.20 5.35
N GLY A 62 15.28 -25.34 6.03
CA GLY A 62 16.74 -25.37 5.99
C GLY A 62 17.38 -24.63 4.81
N GLN A 63 16.58 -24.10 3.88
CA GLN A 63 17.07 -23.28 2.78
C GLN A 63 16.93 -21.79 3.10
N ARG A 64 18.00 -21.02 2.87
CA ARG A 64 17.99 -19.56 2.97
C ARG A 64 17.36 -18.96 1.72
N GLY A 65 16.44 -18.03 1.91
CA GLY A 65 15.79 -17.28 0.84
C GLY A 65 15.32 -15.90 1.28
N ILE A 66 14.93 -15.08 0.32
CA ILE A 66 14.34 -13.75 0.58
C ILE A 66 12.85 -13.86 0.36
N LEU A 67 12.05 -13.53 1.39
CA LEU A 67 10.61 -13.38 1.24
C LEU A 67 10.29 -11.94 0.92
N ARG A 68 9.89 -11.65 -0.33
CA ARG A 68 9.54 -10.29 -0.75
C ARG A 68 8.15 -9.90 -0.23
N TRP A 69 8.12 -9.28 0.94
CA TRP A 69 6.92 -8.69 1.54
C TRP A 69 6.92 -7.16 1.46
N ALA A 70 5.73 -6.57 1.66
CA ALA A 70 5.61 -5.14 1.91
C ALA A 70 6.39 -4.76 3.18
N ALA A 71 7.13 -3.65 3.13
CA ALA A 71 8.14 -3.31 4.13
C ALA A 71 7.64 -3.31 5.59
N HIS A 72 6.37 -2.93 5.82
CA HIS A 72 5.76 -2.97 7.16
C HIS A 72 5.78 -4.35 7.84
N ASN A 73 5.72 -5.45 7.06
CA ASN A 73 5.66 -6.82 7.57
C ASN A 73 6.95 -7.24 8.27
N TYR A 74 8.12 -6.76 7.85
CA TYR A 74 9.40 -7.08 8.52
C TYR A 74 9.46 -6.51 9.95
N PHE A 75 8.55 -5.60 10.29
CA PHE A 75 8.49 -4.94 11.59
C PHE A 75 7.21 -5.24 12.37
N ASN A 76 6.27 -6.01 11.80
CA ASN A 76 4.88 -6.12 12.27
C ASN A 76 4.26 -4.74 12.57
N ALA A 77 4.55 -3.75 11.73
CA ALA A 77 4.09 -2.39 11.93
C ALA A 77 2.71 -2.17 11.29
N GLU A 78 1.83 -1.45 11.98
CA GLU A 78 0.52 -1.06 11.47
C GLU A 78 0.66 -0.06 10.31
N LEU A 79 -0.18 -0.18 9.28
CA LEU A 79 -0.20 0.76 8.16
C LEU A 79 -0.69 2.14 8.61
N TRP A 80 -0.04 3.20 8.12
CA TRP A 80 -0.49 4.57 8.37
C TRP A 80 -1.78 4.89 7.62
N LEU A 81 -1.87 4.46 6.35
CA LEU A 81 -2.99 4.76 5.48
C LEU A 81 -4.01 3.62 5.52
N GLN A 82 -4.75 3.49 6.60
CA GLN A 82 -5.85 2.54 6.69
C GLN A 82 -7.10 3.14 7.34
N HIS A 83 -8.27 2.62 6.98
CA HIS A 83 -9.54 3.05 7.55
C HIS A 83 -10.56 1.89 7.52
N PRO A 84 -11.28 1.64 8.62
CA PRO A 84 -12.39 0.69 8.61
C PRO A 84 -13.44 1.06 7.57
N PHE A 85 -13.94 0.07 6.83
CA PHE A 85 -14.99 0.25 5.84
C PHE A 85 -15.96 -0.94 5.85
N LYS A 86 -17.09 -0.79 6.54
CA LYS A 86 -18.06 -1.88 6.80
C LYS A 86 -17.37 -3.04 7.53
N ASN A 87 -17.34 -4.23 6.93
CA ASN A 87 -16.67 -5.42 7.46
C ASN A 87 -15.25 -5.61 6.89
N ASP A 88 -14.77 -4.64 6.12
CA ASP A 88 -13.46 -4.65 5.46
C ASP A 88 -12.60 -3.48 5.95
N VAL A 89 -11.35 -3.43 5.47
CA VAL A 89 -10.43 -2.31 5.70
C VAL A 89 -10.00 -1.72 4.37
N PHE A 90 -10.20 -0.42 4.21
CA PHE A 90 -9.52 0.33 3.16
C PHE A 90 -8.08 0.54 3.58
N PHE A 91 -7.11 0.28 2.70
CA PHE A 91 -5.71 0.58 2.99
C PHE A 91 -4.94 0.98 1.74
N ALA A 92 -3.85 1.71 1.95
CA ALA A 92 -2.82 1.99 0.98
C ALA A 92 -1.44 1.81 1.64
N TYR A 93 -0.41 1.50 0.86
CA TYR A 93 0.93 1.35 1.42
C TYR A 93 1.64 2.69 1.58
N ASN A 94 1.42 3.61 0.65
CA ASN A 94 2.03 4.93 0.64
C ASN A 94 1.16 5.89 -0.19
N GLY A 95 1.61 7.13 -0.34
CA GLY A 95 0.89 8.14 -1.14
C GLY A 95 0.69 7.76 -2.60
N GLU A 96 1.64 7.05 -3.22
CA GLU A 96 1.50 6.61 -4.62
C GLU A 96 0.40 5.58 -4.79
N HIS A 97 0.33 4.60 -3.88
CA HIS A 97 -0.75 3.61 -3.87
C HIS A 97 -2.10 4.30 -3.63
N LEU A 98 -2.18 5.22 -2.68
CA LEU A 98 -3.41 5.96 -2.38
C LEU A 98 -3.90 6.77 -3.59
N ASN A 99 -2.99 7.46 -4.28
CA ASN A 99 -3.29 8.21 -5.50
C ASN A 99 -3.74 7.29 -6.64
N TYR A 100 -3.10 6.14 -6.83
CA TYR A 100 -3.52 5.16 -7.83
C TYR A 100 -4.95 4.65 -7.58
N LEU A 101 -5.29 4.34 -6.32
CA LEU A 101 -6.66 3.99 -5.93
C LEU A 101 -7.64 5.14 -6.16
N GLN A 102 -7.25 6.38 -5.87
CA GLN A 102 -8.08 7.57 -6.10
C GLN A 102 -8.43 7.75 -7.58
N GLN A 103 -7.43 7.63 -8.47
CA GLN A 103 -7.64 7.73 -9.91
C GLN A 103 -8.59 6.63 -10.39
N TYR A 104 -8.39 5.40 -9.93
CA TYR A 104 -9.25 4.26 -10.28
C TYR A 104 -10.71 4.42 -9.81
N ILE A 105 -10.91 4.82 -8.55
CA ILE A 105 -12.24 4.96 -7.94
C ILE A 105 -12.98 6.17 -8.52
N SER A 106 -12.28 7.28 -8.79
CA SER A 106 -12.88 8.50 -9.32
C SER A 106 -13.25 8.38 -10.81
N ALA A 107 -12.62 7.47 -11.56
CA ALA A 107 -12.88 7.31 -12.98
C ALA A 107 -14.27 6.74 -13.29
N THR A 108 -14.94 7.31 -14.27
CA THR A 108 -16.24 6.83 -14.77
C THR A 108 -16.07 5.81 -15.88
N LEU A 109 -14.95 5.87 -16.61
CA LEU A 109 -14.56 4.92 -17.65
C LEU A 109 -13.18 4.35 -17.31
N ARG A 110 -13.05 3.03 -17.39
CA ARG A 110 -11.83 2.29 -17.05
C ARG A 110 -11.39 1.52 -18.28
N GLU A 111 -10.23 1.89 -18.82
CA GLU A 111 -9.67 1.28 -20.02
C GLU A 111 -8.53 0.35 -19.62
N HIS A 112 -8.50 -0.84 -20.18
CA HIS A 112 -7.41 -1.79 -20.04
C HIS A 112 -6.65 -1.84 -21.36
N LYS A 113 -5.38 -1.45 -21.36
CA LYS A 113 -4.49 -1.65 -22.51
C LYS A 113 -3.74 -2.96 -22.32
N ASP A 114 -3.82 -3.82 -23.33
CA ASP A 114 -3.01 -5.04 -23.51
C ASP A 114 -2.98 -5.98 -22.30
N ARG A 115 -3.93 -6.93 -22.26
CA ARG A 115 -4.02 -7.96 -21.22
C ARG A 115 -2.87 -8.96 -21.34
N ALA A 116 -1.85 -8.83 -20.49
CA ALA A 116 -0.86 -9.88 -20.29
C ALA A 116 -1.15 -10.72 -19.03
N HIS A 117 -1.49 -10.09 -17.90
CA HIS A 117 -1.66 -10.74 -16.58
C HIS A 117 -2.69 -10.01 -15.68
N PHE A 118 -3.08 -10.61 -14.56
CA PHE A 118 -3.90 -9.95 -13.53
C PHE A 118 -3.11 -8.83 -12.84
N THR A 119 -3.68 -7.62 -12.81
CA THR A 119 -3.09 -6.45 -12.16
C THR A 119 -3.58 -6.35 -10.72
N LEU A 120 -3.19 -5.28 -10.02
CA LEU A 120 -3.70 -4.94 -8.70
C LEU A 120 -5.23 -4.83 -8.73
N LEU A 121 -5.79 -4.25 -9.79
CA LEU A 121 -7.19 -3.86 -9.83
C LEU A 121 -8.12 -5.07 -9.84
N GLU A 122 -7.82 -6.13 -10.58
CA GLU A 122 -8.65 -7.34 -10.58
C GLU A 122 -8.56 -8.12 -9.27
N LYS A 123 -7.49 -7.92 -8.49
CA LYS A 123 -7.28 -8.56 -7.20
C LYS A 123 -7.83 -7.75 -6.02
N LEU A 124 -8.35 -6.55 -6.26
CA LEU A 124 -8.94 -5.75 -5.20
C LEU A 124 -10.21 -6.42 -4.65
N PRO A 125 -10.46 -6.29 -3.34
CA PRO A 125 -11.74 -6.70 -2.77
C PRO A 125 -12.92 -6.06 -3.48
N LYS A 126 -14.04 -6.79 -3.56
CA LYS A 126 -15.25 -6.38 -4.28
C LYS A 126 -15.71 -4.96 -3.96
N PHE A 127 -15.57 -4.53 -2.71
CA PHE A 127 -16.06 -3.22 -2.25
C PHE A 127 -15.40 -2.03 -2.96
N TYR A 128 -14.17 -2.16 -3.48
CA TYR A 128 -13.50 -1.13 -4.28
C TYR A 128 -14.17 -0.90 -5.65
N HIS A 129 -14.87 -1.92 -6.17
CA HIS A 129 -15.47 -1.89 -7.50
C HIS A 129 -16.91 -1.40 -7.50
N GLU A 130 -17.61 -1.52 -6.37
CA GLU A 130 -19.04 -1.18 -6.28
C GLU A 130 -19.29 0.33 -6.39
N ALA A 131 -20.05 0.74 -7.41
CA ALA A 131 -20.37 2.15 -7.66
C ALA A 131 -21.01 2.87 -6.45
N LYS A 132 -21.86 2.17 -5.68
CA LYS A 132 -22.48 2.68 -4.45
C LYS A 132 -21.47 3.09 -3.37
N ASN A 133 -20.27 2.48 -3.36
CA ASN A 133 -19.22 2.77 -2.38
C ASN A 133 -18.33 3.96 -2.80
N ARG A 134 -18.37 4.38 -4.07
CA ARG A 134 -17.46 5.38 -4.65
C ARG A 134 -17.36 6.65 -3.81
N LYS A 135 -18.50 7.27 -3.47
CA LYS A 135 -18.52 8.54 -2.72
C LYS A 135 -17.85 8.37 -1.35
N ALA A 136 -18.17 7.29 -0.64
CA ALA A 136 -17.61 7.01 0.67
C ALA A 136 -16.10 6.71 0.61
N LEU A 137 -15.64 5.93 -0.37
CA LEU A 137 -14.22 5.64 -0.57
C LEU A 137 -13.42 6.89 -0.90
N LEU A 138 -13.94 7.79 -1.75
CA LEU A 138 -13.29 9.07 -2.05
C LEU A 138 -13.21 9.98 -0.82
N THR A 139 -14.22 9.96 0.06
CA THR A 139 -14.16 10.66 1.35
C THR A 139 -13.07 10.11 2.25
N ILE A 140 -12.92 8.78 2.34
CA ILE A 140 -11.83 8.13 3.10
C ILE A 140 -10.48 8.53 2.53
N ILE A 141 -10.30 8.46 1.21
CA ILE A 141 -9.06 8.86 0.54
C ILE A 141 -8.69 10.30 0.87
N LYS A 142 -9.65 11.22 0.80
CA LYS A 142 -9.41 12.64 1.15
C LYS A 142 -8.97 12.79 2.60
N LYS A 143 -9.60 12.06 3.54
CA LYS A 143 -9.22 12.07 4.95
C LYS A 143 -7.80 11.55 5.15
N LEU A 144 -7.45 10.44 4.52
CA LEU A 144 -6.11 9.84 4.62
C LEU A 144 -5.04 10.71 3.95
N ALA A 145 -5.33 11.32 2.80
CA ALA A 145 -4.39 12.24 2.14
C ALA A 145 -4.07 13.48 2.99
N ASN A 146 -5.01 13.94 3.81
CA ASN A 146 -4.80 15.06 4.74
C ASN A 146 -4.06 14.67 6.03
N SER A 147 -3.80 13.38 6.25
CA SER A 147 -3.08 12.86 7.43
C SER A 147 -1.57 12.74 7.23
N VAL A 148 -1.08 13.15 6.06
CA VAL A 148 0.31 12.99 5.61
C VAL A 148 1.17 14.16 6.07
#